data_AF-D8SJL9-F1
#
_entry.id   AF-D8SJL9-F1
#
_cell.length_a   1.000
_cell.length_b   1.000
_cell.length_c   1.000
_cell.angle_alpha   90.00
_cell.angle_beta   90.00
_cell.angle_gamma   90.00
#
_symmetry.space_group_name_H-M   'P 1'
#
loop_
_entity.id
_entity.type
_entity.pdbx_description
1 polymer ?
#
loop_
_entity_poly.entity_id
_entity_poly.type
_entity_poly.pdbx_seq_one_letter_code
_entity_poly.pdbx_strand_id
1 'polypeptide(L)'
;MALAWSPATPLPTLRPPLRVHHCVRRAEVRRRFQCRSLFGFKSKAPKLEIVQAGDPVLHEAAREVLHSEVSSDTVQNTIQGLIDAMREAPAVGLAAPQIGVPLQIIVLEDTAEYISYVSRDEALSQQRKPFELLVIINPILRPTTSATARFFEGCLR
;
A
#
# COMPACT_ATOMS: atom_id res chain seq x y z
N MET A 1 11.13 -36.21 -46.28
CA MET A 1 9.93 -36.57 -45.48
C MET A 1 9.38 -35.30 -44.88
N ALA A 2 8.32 -34.78 -45.51
CA ALA A 2 7.60 -33.58 -45.09
C ALA A 2 6.40 -33.99 -44.22
N LEU A 3 6.15 -33.27 -43.13
CA LEU A 3 4.85 -33.27 -42.47
C LEU A 3 4.36 -31.82 -42.41
N ALA A 4 3.36 -31.57 -43.24
CA ALA A 4 2.69 -30.30 -43.41
C ALA A 4 1.80 -29.98 -42.21
N TRP A 5 1.83 -28.71 -41.80
CA TRP A 5 0.83 -28.09 -40.93
C TRP A 5 -0.53 -28.06 -41.64
N SER A 6 -1.56 -28.59 -40.98
CA SER A 6 -2.96 -28.36 -41.36
C SER A 6 -3.50 -27.12 -40.64
N PRO A 7 -4.09 -26.14 -41.34
CA PRO A 7 -4.72 -24.98 -40.72
C PRO A 7 -6.09 -25.35 -40.12
N ALA A 8 -6.36 -24.79 -38.95
CA ALA A 8 -7.63 -24.91 -38.24
C ALA A 8 -8.79 -24.25 -39.02
N THR A 9 -9.88 -24.99 -39.19
CA THR A 9 -11.16 -24.53 -39.73
C THR A 9 -11.92 -23.63 -38.74
N PRO A 10 -12.53 -22.52 -39.19
CA PRO A 10 -13.32 -21.65 -38.33
C PRO A 10 -14.74 -22.18 -38.12
N LEU A 11 -15.24 -22.15 -36.88
CA LEU A 11 -16.63 -22.43 -36.51
C LEU A 11 -17.43 -21.11 -36.33
N PRO A 12 -18.76 -21.16 -36.55
CA PRO A 12 -19.57 -20.00 -36.95
C PRO A 12 -20.03 -19.08 -35.80
N THR A 13 -20.37 -17.86 -36.21
CA THR A 13 -20.77 -16.72 -35.42
C THR A 13 -22.10 -16.91 -34.67
N LEU A 14 -22.08 -16.66 -33.36
CA LEU A 14 -23.30 -16.51 -32.57
C LEU A 14 -23.84 -15.08 -32.73
N ARG A 15 -25.05 -14.97 -33.29
CA ARG A 15 -25.82 -13.73 -33.40
C ARG A 15 -26.47 -13.39 -32.05
N PRO A 16 -26.42 -12.13 -31.58
CA PRO A 16 -27.27 -11.68 -30.48
C PRO A 16 -28.72 -11.43 -30.96
N PRO A 17 -29.73 -11.65 -30.09
CA PRO A 17 -31.11 -11.37 -30.44
C PRO A 17 -31.43 -9.87 -30.48
N LEU A 18 -32.34 -9.60 -31.42
CA LEU A 18 -33.05 -8.41 -31.85
C LEU A 18 -33.30 -7.27 -30.83
N ARG A 19 -33.11 -6.05 -31.36
CA ARG A 19 -33.53 -4.74 -30.83
C ARG A 19 -35.04 -4.69 -30.54
N VAL A 20 -35.38 -4.09 -29.42
CA VAL A 20 -36.72 -3.53 -29.19
C VAL A 20 -36.62 -2.01 -29.39
N HIS A 21 -37.42 -1.49 -30.31
CA HIS A 21 -37.52 -0.06 -30.60
C HIS A 21 -38.67 0.58 -29.81
N HIS A 22 -38.36 1.74 -29.22
CA HIS A 22 -39.19 2.95 -29.08
C HIS A 22 -40.26 3.08 -27.98
N CYS A 23 -40.07 4.08 -27.11
CA CYS A 23 -41.08 5.12 -26.88
C CYS A 23 -40.39 6.45 -26.52
N VAL A 24 -40.49 7.43 -27.42
CA VAL A 24 -40.06 8.82 -27.23
C VAL A 24 -41.21 9.61 -26.63
N ARG A 25 -40.97 10.38 -25.57
CA ARG A 25 -41.57 11.72 -25.42
C ARG A 25 -40.57 12.70 -24.82
N ARG A 26 -40.29 13.74 -25.61
CA ARG A 26 -39.62 14.98 -25.22
C ARG A 26 -40.43 15.71 -24.16
N ALA A 27 -39.75 16.30 -23.19
CA ALA A 27 -40.13 17.59 -22.62
C ALA A 27 -38.83 18.34 -22.28
N GLU A 28 -38.66 19.49 -22.92
CA GLU A 28 -37.55 20.41 -22.77
C GLU A 28 -37.57 21.05 -21.39
N VAL A 29 -36.44 21.00 -20.65
CA VAL A 29 -36.06 22.08 -19.75
C VAL A 29 -34.55 22.24 -19.79
N ARG A 30 -34.10 23.28 -20.50
CA ARG A 30 -32.77 23.86 -20.35
C ARG A 30 -32.58 24.28 -18.88
N ARG A 31 -31.81 23.53 -18.10
CA ARG A 31 -31.13 24.08 -16.93
C ARG A 31 -29.63 23.89 -17.06
N ARG A 32 -29.00 25.02 -17.24
CA ARG A 32 -27.58 25.34 -17.17
C ARG A 32 -27.01 24.80 -15.85
N PHE A 33 -26.57 23.54 -15.83
CA PHE A 33 -25.73 23.05 -14.74
C PHE A 33 -24.33 23.60 -14.96
N GLN A 34 -24.14 24.80 -14.41
CA GLN A 34 -22.85 25.42 -14.24
C GLN A 34 -21.98 24.49 -13.40
N CYS A 35 -20.88 24.04 -13.98
CA CYS A 35 -19.76 23.44 -13.29
C CYS A 35 -19.32 24.36 -12.14
N ARG A 36 -19.36 23.86 -10.90
CA ARG A 36 -18.66 24.46 -9.76
C ARG A 36 -18.21 23.33 -8.84
N SER A 37 -17.08 22.74 -9.22
CA SER A 37 -16.12 22.18 -8.27
C SER A 37 -15.85 23.24 -7.21
N LEU A 38 -16.31 23.05 -5.98
CA LEU A 38 -15.85 23.81 -4.83
C LEU A 38 -15.88 22.90 -3.59
N PHE A 39 -14.68 22.59 -3.09
CA PHE A 39 -14.38 21.96 -1.81
C PHE A 39 -14.70 20.46 -1.68
N GLY A 40 -13.90 19.65 -2.39
CA GLY A 40 -13.49 18.38 -1.82
C GLY A 40 -12.71 18.67 -0.54
N PHE A 41 -13.38 18.66 0.61
CA PHE A 41 -12.71 18.60 1.89
C PHE A 41 -11.91 17.29 1.91
N LYS A 42 -10.63 17.34 1.54
CA LYS A 42 -9.67 16.37 2.04
C LYS A 42 -9.61 16.60 3.54
N SER A 43 -10.51 15.97 4.29
CA SER A 43 -10.32 15.79 5.71
C SER A 43 -9.01 15.05 5.86
N LYS A 44 -7.94 15.76 6.23
CA LYS A 44 -6.69 15.14 6.66
C LYS A 44 -7.11 14.14 7.74
N ALA A 45 -6.88 12.85 7.49
CA ALA A 45 -7.17 11.82 8.48
C ALA A 45 -6.52 12.25 9.82
N PRO A 46 -7.17 12.00 10.96
CA PRO A 46 -6.61 12.37 12.26
C PRO A 46 -5.19 11.83 12.35
N LYS A 47 -4.28 12.69 12.81
CA LYS A 47 -2.86 12.37 12.96
C LYS A 47 -2.76 11.15 13.89
N LEU A 48 -2.21 10.05 13.39
CA LEU A 48 -2.00 8.86 14.19
C LEU A 48 -0.69 9.05 14.95
N GLU A 49 -0.77 9.15 16.28
CA GLU A 49 0.39 9.30 17.15
C GLU A 49 1.05 7.95 17.42
N ILE A 50 2.36 7.97 17.67
CA ILE A 50 3.11 6.76 17.98
C ILE A 50 2.83 6.36 19.43
N VAL A 51 2.28 5.17 19.63
CA VAL A 51 2.00 4.64 20.97
C VAL A 51 3.29 4.41 21.75
N GLN A 52 3.24 4.72 23.04
CA GLN A 52 4.38 4.62 23.95
C GLN A 52 4.55 3.21 24.50
N ALA A 53 5.78 2.88 24.92
CA ALA A 53 6.05 1.63 25.60
C ALA A 53 5.10 1.38 26.80
N GLY A 54 4.49 0.19 26.84
CA GLY A 54 3.50 -0.21 27.85
C GLY A 54 2.08 -0.31 27.32
N ASP A 55 1.78 0.24 26.14
CA ASP A 55 0.49 0.03 25.48
C ASP A 55 0.31 -1.47 25.11
N PRO A 56 -0.80 -2.13 25.51
CA PRO A 56 -1.08 -3.53 25.19
C PRO A 56 -0.96 -3.86 23.70
N VAL A 57 -1.29 -2.93 22.80
CA VAL A 57 -1.24 -3.14 21.35
C VAL A 57 0.17 -3.53 20.85
N LEU A 58 1.22 -3.10 21.56
CA LEU A 58 2.62 -3.41 21.25
C LEU A 58 3.05 -4.80 21.73
N HIS A 59 2.22 -5.47 22.54
CA HIS A 59 2.50 -6.75 23.18
C HIS A 59 1.58 -7.88 22.71
N GLU A 60 0.60 -7.57 21.86
CA GLU A 60 -0.34 -8.54 21.28
C GLU A 60 -0.01 -8.87 19.82
N ALA A 61 -0.37 -10.07 19.39
CA ALA A 61 -0.21 -10.47 17.99
C ALA A 61 -1.21 -9.70 17.11
N ALA A 62 -0.68 -8.97 16.13
CA ALA A 62 -1.51 -8.23 15.18
C ALA A 62 -2.31 -9.17 14.26
N ARG A 63 -3.54 -8.76 13.91
CA ARG A 63 -4.44 -9.51 13.03
C ARG A 63 -3.99 -9.42 11.57
N GLU A 64 -4.09 -10.53 10.84
CA GLU A 64 -3.94 -10.52 9.39
C GLU A 64 -5.01 -9.66 8.70
N VAL A 65 -4.60 -8.92 7.68
CA VAL A 65 -5.49 -8.16 6.80
C VAL A 65 -6.10 -9.12 5.78
N LEU A 66 -7.43 -9.17 5.68
CA LEU A 66 -8.09 -9.99 4.67
C LEU A 66 -7.88 -9.38 3.28
N HIS A 67 -7.84 -10.22 2.24
CA HIS A 67 -7.63 -9.73 0.87
C HIS A 67 -8.70 -8.72 0.43
N SER A 68 -9.95 -8.89 0.89
CA SER A 68 -11.04 -7.94 0.64
C SER A 68 -10.90 -6.59 1.35
N GLU A 69 -10.10 -6.53 2.42
CA GLU A 69 -9.86 -5.30 3.20
C GLU A 69 -8.70 -4.47 2.63
N VAL A 70 -7.83 -5.02 1.78
CA VAL A 70 -6.62 -4.34 1.28
C VAL A 70 -6.96 -3.01 0.60
N SER A 71 -8.02 -2.98 -0.20
CA SER A 71 -8.49 -1.77 -0.90
C SER A 71 -9.48 -0.95 -0.07
N SER A 72 -9.77 -1.33 1.17
CA SER A 72 -10.66 -0.57 2.03
C SER A 72 -10.03 0.76 2.45
N ASP A 73 -10.85 1.78 2.62
CA ASP A 73 -10.41 3.09 3.10
C ASP A 73 -9.68 2.97 4.45
N THR A 74 -10.09 2.04 5.32
CA THR A 74 -9.43 1.79 6.61
C THR A 74 -7.97 1.37 6.44
N VAL A 75 -7.69 0.39 5.58
CA VAL A 75 -6.33 -0.09 5.35
C VAL A 75 -5.51 0.97 4.62
N GLN A 76 -6.07 1.63 3.61
CA GLN A 76 -5.37 2.69 2.87
C GLN A 76 -5.03 3.89 3.77
N ASN A 77 -5.95 4.31 4.65
CA ASN A 77 -5.68 5.37 5.62
C ASN A 77 -4.65 4.94 6.66
N THR A 78 -4.63 3.67 7.07
CA THR A 78 -3.59 3.12 7.97
C THR A 78 -2.22 3.18 7.31
N ILE A 79 -2.11 2.75 6.05
CA ILE A 79 -0.86 2.80 5.28
C ILE A 79 -0.38 4.24 5.15
N GLN A 80 -1.26 5.17 4.80
CA GLN A 80 -0.90 6.58 4.69
C GLN A 80 -0.44 7.16 6.04
N GLY A 81 -1.14 6.83 7.12
CA GLY A 81 -0.76 7.26 8.47
C GLY A 81 0.61 6.71 8.89
N LEU A 82 0.94 5.47 8.54
CA LEU A 82 2.26 4.89 8.77
C LEU A 82 3.36 5.63 8.01
N ILE A 83 3.14 5.92 6.73
CA ILE A 83 4.10 6.65 5.89
C ILE A 83 4.34 8.06 6.44
N ASP A 84 3.25 8.76 6.77
CA ASP A 84 3.31 10.11 7.31
C ASP A 84 4.07 10.14 8.64
N ALA A 85 3.76 9.23 9.57
CA ALA A 85 4.43 9.12 10.86
C ALA A 85 5.92 8.72 10.73
N MET A 86 6.23 7.77 9.84
CA MET A 86 7.60 7.33 9.57
C MET A 86 8.48 8.49 9.08
N ARG A 87 7.98 9.29 8.14
CA ARG A 87 8.71 10.44 7.56
C ARG A 87 8.77 11.64 8.50
N GLU A 88 7.78 11.83 9.37
CA GLU A 88 7.79 12.88 10.38
C GLU A 88 8.84 12.61 11.49
N ALA A 89 9.00 11.34 11.88
CA ALA A 89 9.94 10.90 12.91
C ALA A 89 11.29 10.39 12.34
N PRO A 90 11.71 10.89 11.17
CA PRO A 90 12.61 10.27 10.18
C PRO A 90 13.13 8.85 10.50
N ALA A 91 12.22 7.87 10.54
CA ALA A 91 12.57 6.47 10.74
C ALA A 91 12.64 5.70 9.42
N VAL A 92 13.37 4.58 9.45
CA VAL A 92 13.52 3.68 8.29
C VAL A 92 12.41 2.65 8.16
N GLY A 93 11.54 2.54 9.18
CA GLY A 93 10.43 1.60 9.19
C GLY A 93 9.46 1.83 10.33
N LEU A 94 8.20 1.44 10.11
CA LEU A 94 7.13 1.56 11.10
C LEU A 94 6.08 0.45 10.90
N ALA A 95 5.51 -0.05 11.98
CA ALA A 95 4.46 -1.07 11.97
C ALA A 95 3.12 -0.51 12.47
N ALA A 96 1.99 -0.99 11.93
CA ALA A 96 0.65 -0.57 12.32
C ALA A 96 0.39 -0.60 13.85
N PRO A 97 0.88 -1.59 14.62
CA PRO A 97 0.72 -1.55 16.07
C PRO A 97 1.35 -0.32 16.74
N GLN A 98 2.44 0.23 16.18
CA GLN A 98 3.09 1.43 16.71
C GLN A 98 2.25 2.70 16.58
N ILE A 99 1.16 2.67 15.82
CA ILE A 99 0.18 3.76 15.73
C ILE A 99 -1.19 3.35 16.27
N GLY A 100 -1.23 2.31 17.14
CA GLY A 100 -2.44 1.83 17.78
C GLY A 100 -3.34 0.95 16.91
N VAL A 101 -2.86 0.50 15.75
CA VAL A 101 -3.66 -0.32 14.82
C VAL A 101 -3.19 -1.78 14.84
N PRO A 102 -4.00 -2.74 15.34
CA PRO A 102 -3.58 -4.14 15.51
C PRO A 102 -3.67 -4.94 14.20
N LEU A 103 -3.06 -4.44 13.12
CA LEU A 103 -3.02 -5.10 11.80
C LEU A 103 -1.58 -5.46 11.40
N GLN A 104 -1.41 -6.53 10.64
CA GLN A 104 -0.11 -6.93 10.09
C GLN A 104 0.25 -6.09 8.85
N ILE A 105 0.65 -4.84 9.08
CA ILE A 105 1.09 -3.92 8.04
C ILE A 105 2.39 -3.27 8.51
N ILE A 106 3.40 -3.29 7.64
CA ILE A 106 4.67 -2.59 7.85
C ILE A 106 4.98 -1.71 6.65
N VAL A 107 5.64 -0.58 6.92
CA VAL A 107 6.22 0.30 5.91
C VAL A 107 7.71 0.43 6.18
N LEU A 108 8.51 0.48 5.11
CA LEU A 108 9.96 0.59 5.16
C LEU A 108 10.41 1.59 4.09
N GLU A 109 11.37 2.44 4.41
CA GLU A 109 12.00 3.37 3.46
C GLU A 109 13.39 3.74 3.97
N ASP A 110 14.43 3.63 3.15
CA ASP A 110 15.77 4.10 3.52
C ASP A 110 16.37 4.88 2.36
N THR A 111 16.44 6.20 2.51
CA THR A 111 16.84 7.11 1.44
C THR A 111 18.35 7.33 1.43
N ALA A 112 18.89 7.75 0.29
CA ALA A 112 20.30 8.15 0.22
C ALA A 112 20.62 9.32 1.17
N GLU A 113 19.64 10.18 1.45
CA GLU A 113 19.75 11.26 2.45
C GLU A 113 19.92 10.68 3.87
N TYR A 114 19.10 9.71 4.27
CA TYR A 114 19.21 9.09 5.61
C TYR A 114 20.51 8.34 5.81
N ILE A 115 21.01 7.68 4.76
CA ILE A 115 22.30 7.00 4.79
C ILE A 115 23.46 8.01 4.87
N SER A 116 23.31 9.23 4.36
CA SER A 116 24.35 10.26 4.42
C SER A 116 24.63 10.81 5.82
N TYR A 117 23.74 10.55 6.79
CA TYR A 117 23.94 10.97 8.19
C TYR A 117 24.98 10.15 8.94
N VAL A 118 25.37 8.98 8.43
CA VAL A 118 26.43 8.15 9.01
C VAL A 118 27.69 8.19 8.15
N SER A 119 28.84 7.82 8.74
CA SER A 119 30.09 7.77 7.98
C SER A 119 30.02 6.71 6.87
N ARG A 120 30.78 6.92 5.79
CA ARG A 120 30.86 5.95 4.69
C ARG A 120 31.29 4.57 5.16
N ASP A 121 32.26 4.51 6.06
CA ASP A 121 32.79 3.24 6.60
C ASP A 121 31.74 2.51 7.44
N GLU A 122 30.95 3.26 8.22
CA GLU A 122 29.83 2.71 8.98
C GLU A 122 28.73 2.15 8.06
N ALA A 123 28.29 2.92 7.07
CA ALA A 123 27.29 2.47 6.09
C ALA A 123 27.73 1.20 5.33
N LEU A 124 29.02 1.14 4.95
CA LEU A 124 29.61 -0.04 4.31
C LEU A 124 29.64 -1.25 5.26
N SER A 125 30.00 -1.05 6.53
CA SER A 125 30.02 -2.12 7.53
C SER A 125 28.63 -2.73 7.78
N GLN A 126 27.59 -1.89 7.77
CA GLN A 126 26.18 -2.29 7.92
C GLN A 126 25.57 -2.84 6.63
N GLN A 127 26.30 -2.79 5.51
CA GLN A 127 25.79 -3.10 4.16
C GLN A 127 24.51 -2.32 3.81
N ARG A 128 24.37 -1.11 4.37
CA ARG A 128 23.18 -0.27 4.25
C ARG A 128 23.13 0.34 2.84
N LYS A 129 22.03 0.11 2.12
CA LYS A 129 21.81 0.60 0.76
C LYS A 129 20.43 1.22 0.66
N PRO A 130 20.26 2.28 -0.13
CA PRO A 130 18.97 2.92 -0.24
C PRO A 130 17.97 1.99 -0.94
N PHE A 131 16.72 2.05 -0.51
CA PHE A 131 15.60 1.37 -1.15
C PHE A 131 14.36 2.25 -1.10
N GLU A 132 13.51 2.11 -2.11
CA GLU A 132 12.26 2.88 -2.24
C GLU A 132 11.22 2.43 -1.21
N LEU A 133 10.23 3.29 -0.96
CA LEU A 133 9.12 2.99 -0.06
C LEU A 133 8.49 1.63 -0.37
N LEU A 134 8.53 0.74 0.63
CA LEU A 134 7.96 -0.60 0.57
C LEU A 134 6.85 -0.74 1.60
N VAL A 135 5.67 -1.12 1.14
CA VAL A 135 4.52 -1.46 2.00
C VAL A 135 4.30 -2.96 1.91
N ILE A 136 4.34 -3.66 3.05
CA ILE A 136 4.13 -5.10 3.10
C ILE A 136 2.96 -5.40 4.04
N ILE A 137 2.00 -6.16 3.51
CA ILE A 137 0.81 -6.63 4.23
C ILE A 137 0.98 -8.13 4.49
N ASN A 138 0.66 -8.57 5.71
CA ASN A 138 0.82 -9.95 6.18
C ASN A 138 2.22 -10.54 5.90
N PRO A 139 3.31 -9.86 6.30
CA PRO A 139 4.67 -10.32 6.01
C PRO A 139 4.99 -11.64 6.73
N ILE A 140 5.61 -12.59 6.00
CA ILE A 140 6.19 -13.81 6.56
C ILE A 140 7.69 -13.80 6.29
N LEU A 141 8.50 -13.62 7.34
CA LEU A 141 9.96 -13.62 7.24
C LEU A 141 10.50 -15.05 7.34
N ARG A 142 11.36 -15.45 6.39
CA ARG A 142 12.10 -16.72 6.43
C ARG A 142 13.59 -16.44 6.23
N PRO A 143 14.49 -16.91 7.12
CA PRO A 143 15.92 -16.71 6.95
C PRO A 143 16.44 -17.54 5.76
N THR A 144 17.18 -16.91 4.86
CA THR A 144 17.84 -17.59 3.73
C THR A 144 19.16 -18.25 4.14
N THR A 145 19.81 -17.74 5.20
CA THR A 145 21.09 -18.24 5.73
C THR A 145 21.14 -18.14 7.25
N SER A 146 22.15 -18.74 7.89
CA SER A 146 22.42 -18.63 9.34
C SER A 146 23.41 -17.52 9.70
N ALA A 147 23.85 -16.71 8.74
CA ALA A 147 24.77 -15.60 9.01
C ALA A 147 24.11 -14.54 9.91
N THR A 148 24.88 -13.95 10.83
CA THR A 148 24.40 -12.93 11.77
C THR A 148 25.34 -11.72 11.81
N ALA A 149 24.80 -10.56 12.17
CA ALA A 149 25.55 -9.32 12.38
C ALA A 149 25.05 -8.64 13.67
N ARG A 150 25.85 -7.74 14.24
CA ARG A 150 25.53 -7.05 15.50
C ARG A 150 25.75 -5.55 15.35
N PHE A 151 24.69 -4.78 15.48
CA PHE A 151 24.71 -3.32 15.43
C PHE A 151 23.77 -2.75 16.51
N PHE A 152 23.82 -1.44 16.71
CA PHE A 152 22.86 -0.75 17.57
C PHE A 152 21.56 -0.51 16.81
N GLU A 153 20.43 -0.75 17.46
CA GLU A 153 19.09 -0.52 16.93
C GLU A 153 18.33 0.46 17.82
N GLY A 154 17.45 1.26 17.22
CA GLY A 154 16.54 2.18 17.90
C GLY A 154 15.09 1.89 17.54
N CYS A 155 14.15 2.40 18.34
CA CYS A 155 12.71 2.28 18.10
C CYS A 155 12.03 3.61 18.44
N LEU A 156 10.93 3.94 17.75
CA LEU A 156 10.22 5.22 17.87
C LEU A 156 9.19 5.30 19.03
N ARG A 157 9.00 4.20 19.76
CA ARG A 157 7.99 4.03 20.83
C ARG A 157 8.46 4.51 22.20
#